data_AF-A0A851EQX9-F1
#
_entry.id   AF-A0A851EQX9-F1
#
_cell.length_a   1.000
_cell.length_b   1.000
_cell.length_c   1.000
_cell.angle_alpha   90.00
_cell.angle_beta   90.00
_cell.angle_gamma   90.00
#
_symmetry.space_group_name_H-M   'P 1'
#
loop_
_entity.id
_entity.type
_entity.pdbx_description
1 polymer ?
#
loop_
_entity_poly.entity_id
_entity_poly.type
_entity_poly.pdbx_seq_one_letter_code
_entity_poly.pdbx_strand_id
1 'polypeptide(L)'
;LPENVTPVKQKPSKELRPMLGAILLGLILFIAVVVAWCYYTVSLRKAERLKTELMDLRADGFIIRNQHGEVVFRLAFRSGSLDLESCSKEGEILSCSRSSRGPLNFFIQTVKPKDTVMCYRVRWEELAAGPAVEHTMFWEDAHWYGGSEMSTQHWPIRLAGYQEPVPYVTSDVYSFRDSFGGILERYWLSSKAAAIKINDSVPFHLGFNATERTLFFQARYKDSPYKPPPGQQPFPELSYRVCVGSDITSIHKYMVRRYFNKPSKIPAENAFRYPIWSTWALYKIPDRELYVRWLELSAFMPSMQFSIPPWLYDKEVVEIAQKFTELHESLVAPLLLELAGEVTDTGDPIIRPIWWISPRDEATHRIDSQFLIGDTLMVAPVLEMGKQERDVYLPAGKWRSYKGELFEKTPVLLTDYPVDLDEVAYFLWV
;
A
#
# COMPACT_ATOMS: atom_id res chain seq x y z
N LEU A 1 91.92 -20.66 60.68
CA LEU A 1 90.91 -20.05 61.57
C LEU A 1 91.22 -18.55 61.66
N PRO A 2 90.24 -17.65 61.55
CA PRO A 2 88.78 -17.81 61.49
C PRO A 2 88.22 -17.42 60.09
N GLU A 3 86.95 -17.44 59.76
CA GLU A 3 85.80 -18.30 60.02
C GLU A 3 84.92 -18.23 58.74
N ASN A 4 84.19 -19.31 58.47
CA ASN A 4 83.36 -19.50 57.28
C ASN A 4 82.27 -18.43 57.13
N VAL A 5 82.15 -17.83 55.94
CA VAL A 5 80.90 -17.25 55.46
C VAL A 5 80.58 -17.85 54.09
N THR A 6 79.72 -18.87 54.09
CA THR A 6 79.08 -19.39 52.88
C THR A 6 78.04 -18.39 52.36
N PRO A 7 78.02 -18.05 51.06
CA PRO A 7 76.92 -17.28 50.51
C PRO A 7 75.69 -18.18 50.34
N VAL A 8 74.65 -17.90 51.11
CA VAL A 8 73.32 -18.48 50.90
C VAL A 8 72.81 -17.99 49.55
N LYS A 9 72.76 -18.88 48.54
CA LYS A 9 71.97 -18.65 47.32
C LYS A 9 70.49 -18.57 47.74
N GLN A 10 69.91 -17.37 47.75
CA GLN A 10 68.47 -17.21 47.77
C GLN A 10 67.89 -17.89 46.52
N LYS A 11 67.17 -19.00 46.73
CA LYS A 11 66.28 -19.56 45.70
C LYS A 11 65.25 -18.48 45.34
N PRO A 12 64.94 -18.24 44.05
CA PRO A 12 63.82 -17.39 43.70
C PRO A 12 62.56 -17.98 44.34
N SER A 13 61.77 -17.14 45.00
CA SER A 13 60.58 -17.55 45.72
C SER A 13 59.68 -18.40 44.81
N LYS A 14 59.22 -19.55 45.33
CA LYS A 14 58.27 -20.44 44.64
C LYS A 14 56.92 -19.75 44.32
N GLU A 15 56.69 -18.53 44.82
CA GLU A 15 55.48 -17.74 44.61
C GLU A 15 55.54 -16.76 43.43
N LEU A 16 56.73 -16.47 42.86
CA LEU A 16 56.82 -15.48 41.78
C LEU A 16 56.22 -15.99 40.46
N ARG A 17 56.33 -17.29 40.17
CA ARG A 17 55.79 -17.93 38.96
C ARG A 17 54.26 -17.92 38.87
N PRO A 18 53.49 -18.32 39.91
CA PRO A 18 52.04 -18.23 39.87
C PRO A 18 51.56 -16.78 39.82
N MET A 19 52.26 -15.83 40.47
CA MET A 19 51.94 -14.40 40.41
C MET A 19 52.13 -13.80 39.01
N LEU A 20 53.24 -14.13 38.34
CA LEU A 20 53.47 -13.76 36.93
C LEU A 20 52.44 -14.38 35.99
N GLY A 21 52.04 -15.64 36.24
CA GLY A 21 50.97 -16.31 35.49
C GLY A 21 49.61 -15.64 35.67
N ALA A 22 49.26 -15.22 36.88
CA ALA A 22 48.01 -14.50 37.17
C ALA A 22 47.98 -13.10 36.54
N ILE A 23 49.10 -12.38 36.55
CA ILE A 23 49.23 -11.07 35.88
C ILE A 23 49.06 -11.22 34.36
N LEU A 24 49.69 -12.25 33.76
CA LEU A 24 49.56 -12.53 32.33
C LEU A 24 48.12 -12.91 31.96
N LEU A 25 47.47 -13.75 32.77
CA LEU A 25 46.06 -14.13 32.57
C LEU A 25 45.14 -12.91 32.69
N GLY A 26 45.40 -12.02 33.67
CA GLY A 26 44.67 -10.77 33.84
C GLY A 26 44.84 -9.81 32.65
N LEU A 27 46.05 -9.70 32.09
CA LEU A 27 46.32 -8.94 30.87
C LEU A 27 45.58 -9.53 29.66
N ILE A 28 45.57 -10.86 29.49
CA ILE A 28 44.85 -11.53 28.39
C ILE A 28 43.34 -11.28 28.51
N LEU A 29 42.77 -11.43 29.70
CA LEU A 29 41.35 -11.18 29.95
C LEU A 29 40.99 -9.70 29.71
N PHE A 30 41.85 -8.78 30.14
CA PHE A 30 41.67 -7.36 29.88
C PHE A 30 41.69 -7.03 28.39
N ILE A 31 42.66 -7.57 27.63
CA ILE A 31 42.72 -7.42 26.18
C ILE A 31 41.47 -8.01 25.51
N ALA A 32 41.02 -9.20 25.92
CA ALA A 32 39.80 -9.81 25.39
C ALA A 32 38.55 -8.95 25.65
N VAL A 33 38.42 -8.35 26.84
CA VAL A 33 37.33 -7.43 27.17
C VAL A 33 37.41 -6.15 26.33
N VAL A 34 38.60 -5.57 26.16
CA VAL A 34 38.81 -4.38 25.33
C VAL A 34 38.48 -4.68 23.86
N VAL A 35 38.93 -5.81 23.32
CA VAL A 35 38.61 -6.23 21.95
C VAL A 35 37.11 -6.46 21.78
N ALA A 36 36.45 -7.15 22.73
CA ALA A 36 35.00 -7.34 22.71
C ALA A 36 34.25 -6.02 22.80
N TRP A 37 34.71 -5.07 23.62
CA TRP A 37 34.14 -3.73 23.75
C TRP A 37 34.34 -2.90 22.49
N CYS A 38 35.53 -2.92 21.89
CA CYS A 38 35.81 -2.26 20.61
C CYS A 38 34.93 -2.85 19.49
N TYR A 39 34.79 -4.17 19.44
CA TYR A 39 33.90 -4.84 18.50
C TYR A 39 32.43 -4.43 18.72
N TYR A 40 31.97 -4.45 19.98
CA TYR A 40 30.61 -4.06 20.35
C TYR A 40 30.30 -2.59 19.99
N THR A 41 31.21 -1.67 20.31
CA THR A 41 31.06 -0.23 19.99
C THR A 41 31.10 0.05 18.49
N VAL A 42 31.95 -0.65 17.73
CA VAL A 42 31.94 -0.58 16.26
C VAL A 42 30.64 -1.14 15.70
N SER A 43 30.16 -2.27 16.21
CA SER A 43 28.90 -2.89 15.80
C SER A 43 27.69 -1.99 16.10
N LEU A 44 27.63 -1.35 17.27
CA LEU A 44 26.59 -0.38 17.63
C LEU A 44 26.59 0.82 16.70
N ARG A 45 27.76 1.44 16.48
CA ARG A 45 27.89 2.57 15.54
C ARG A 45 27.47 2.20 14.12
N LYS A 46 27.74 0.96 13.69
CA LYS A 46 27.29 0.44 12.40
C LYS A 46 25.77 0.28 12.35
N ALA A 47 25.15 -0.26 13.40
CA ALA A 47 23.70 -0.38 13.49
C ALA A 47 23.00 1.01 13.52
N GLU A 48 23.54 1.98 14.25
CA GLU A 48 23.02 3.35 14.27
C GLU A 48 23.14 4.06 12.91
N ARG A 49 24.21 3.78 12.13
CA ARG A 49 24.38 4.35 10.77
C ARG A 49 23.34 3.85 9.77
N LEU A 50 22.89 2.61 9.93
CA LEU A 50 21.92 1.97 9.02
C LEU A 50 20.48 2.29 9.39
N LYS A 51 20.24 2.81 10.60
CA LYS A 51 18.95 3.33 11.01
C LYS A 51 18.73 4.73 10.42
N THR A 52 17.58 4.93 9.79
CA THR A 52 17.20 6.22 9.21
C THR A 52 15.78 6.57 9.63
N GLU A 53 15.65 7.45 10.63
CA GLU A 53 14.37 7.79 11.25
C GLU A 53 13.62 6.52 11.71
N LEU A 54 12.46 6.27 11.11
CA LEU A 54 11.58 5.13 11.33
C LEU A 54 12.00 3.84 10.59
N MET A 55 13.00 3.92 9.71
CA MET A 55 13.44 2.80 8.87
C MET A 55 14.71 2.15 9.43
N ASP A 56 14.72 0.82 9.41
CA ASP A 56 15.86 -0.04 9.73
C ASP A 56 16.30 -0.79 8.46
N LEU A 57 17.47 -0.41 7.91
CA LEU A 57 18.07 -1.04 6.74
C LEU A 57 18.93 -2.24 7.14
N ARG A 58 18.76 -3.34 6.41
CA ARG A 58 19.54 -4.58 6.53
C ARG A 58 20.15 -4.94 5.19
N ALA A 59 21.07 -5.90 5.21
CA ALA A 59 21.71 -6.40 4.00
C ALA A 59 20.69 -6.95 2.99
N ASP A 60 19.62 -7.58 3.46
CA ASP A 60 18.62 -8.30 2.67
C ASP A 60 17.29 -7.55 2.52
N GLY A 61 17.19 -6.29 2.96
CA GLY A 61 15.95 -5.53 2.88
C GLY A 61 15.87 -4.41 3.90
N PHE A 62 14.67 -3.88 4.12
CA PHE A 62 14.41 -2.94 5.19
C PHE A 62 13.02 -3.11 5.77
N ILE A 63 12.86 -2.60 6.98
CA ILE A 63 11.57 -2.47 7.65
C ILE A 63 11.34 -1.01 8.04
N ILE A 64 10.07 -0.58 8.04
CA ILE A 64 9.66 0.73 8.56
C ILE A 64 8.72 0.49 9.73
N ARG A 65 8.98 1.21 10.82
CA ARG A 65 8.16 1.16 12.03
C ARG A 65 7.35 2.44 12.19
N ASN A 66 6.15 2.37 12.75
CA ASN A 66 5.44 3.59 13.14
C ASN A 66 6.08 4.21 14.40
N GLN A 67 5.54 5.34 14.85
CA GLN A 67 5.99 6.03 16.06
C GLN A 67 5.87 5.19 17.34
N HIS A 68 5.01 4.15 17.33
CA HIS A 68 4.81 3.21 18.44
C HIS A 68 5.71 1.97 18.35
N GLY A 69 6.60 1.90 17.34
CA GLY A 69 7.55 0.79 17.16
C GLY A 69 7.02 -0.44 16.42
N GLU A 70 5.75 -0.43 16.02
CA GLU A 70 5.13 -1.52 15.26
C GLU A 70 5.66 -1.54 13.81
N VAL A 71 5.88 -2.73 13.22
CA VAL A 71 6.21 -2.84 11.79
C VAL A 71 4.99 -2.47 10.96
N VAL A 72 5.12 -1.47 10.10
CA VAL A 72 4.04 -1.05 9.18
C VAL A 72 4.37 -1.33 7.71
N PHE A 73 5.65 -1.59 7.42
CA PHE A 73 6.10 -1.91 6.07
C PHE A 73 7.36 -2.77 6.11
N ARG A 74 7.41 -3.81 5.28
CA ARG A 74 8.57 -4.69 5.11
C ARG A 74 8.82 -4.95 3.64
N LEU A 75 10.09 -4.85 3.26
CA LEU A 75 10.54 -5.15 1.91
C LEU A 75 11.89 -5.88 1.95
N ALA A 76 12.03 -6.94 1.15
CA ALA A 76 13.25 -7.72 1.00
C ALA A 76 13.86 -7.53 -0.39
N PHE A 77 15.18 -7.60 -0.48
CA PHE A 77 15.95 -7.58 -1.71
C PHE A 77 16.14 -9.02 -2.20
N ARG A 78 15.68 -9.32 -3.42
CA ARG A 78 15.87 -10.63 -4.08
C ARG A 78 17.03 -10.62 -5.06
N SER A 79 17.40 -9.43 -5.55
CA SER A 79 18.53 -9.26 -6.47
C SER A 79 19.91 -9.26 -5.84
N GLY A 80 20.03 -9.76 -4.60
CA GLY A 80 21.28 -9.83 -3.85
C GLY A 80 21.17 -9.11 -2.52
N SER A 81 22.24 -9.19 -1.73
CA SER A 81 22.33 -8.52 -0.44
C SER A 81 23.31 -7.36 -0.51
N LEU A 82 23.00 -6.23 0.11
CA LEU A 82 23.89 -5.08 0.21
C LEU A 82 25.15 -5.45 1.00
N ASP A 83 26.31 -5.03 0.49
CA ASP A 83 27.54 -5.01 1.27
C ASP A 83 27.49 -3.78 2.18
N LEU A 84 27.10 -4.00 3.44
CA LEU A 84 26.93 -2.92 4.43
C LEU A 84 28.23 -2.19 4.76
N GLU A 85 29.41 -2.74 4.43
CA GLU A 85 30.70 -2.04 4.56
C GLU A 85 30.89 -0.99 3.45
N SER A 86 30.22 -1.16 2.31
CA SER A 86 30.25 -0.22 1.19
C SER A 86 29.30 0.97 1.36
N CYS A 87 28.56 1.01 2.48
CA CYS A 87 27.53 2.01 2.73
C CYS A 87 28.05 3.21 3.51
N SER A 88 27.61 4.40 3.12
CA SER A 88 27.84 5.66 3.83
C SER A 88 26.53 6.42 4.01
N LYS A 89 26.52 7.35 4.96
CA LYS A 89 25.38 8.24 5.23
C LYS A 89 25.86 9.68 5.23
N GLU A 90 25.33 10.48 4.32
CA GLU A 90 25.61 11.89 4.16
C GLU A 90 24.29 12.68 4.24
N GLY A 91 24.08 13.38 5.36
CA GLY A 91 22.80 14.04 5.65
C GLY A 91 21.63 13.05 5.62
N GLU A 92 20.65 13.33 4.75
CA GLU A 92 19.42 12.54 4.58
C GLU A 92 19.57 11.36 3.61
N ILE A 93 20.77 11.15 3.03
CA ILE A 93 21.01 10.13 2.02
C ILE A 93 21.92 9.04 2.61
N LEU A 94 21.41 7.81 2.64
CA LEU A 94 22.19 6.60 2.84
C LEU A 94 22.46 5.98 1.48
N SER A 95 23.72 5.78 1.11
CA SER A 95 24.11 5.17 -0.16
C SER A 95 24.98 3.94 0.05
N CYS A 96 24.94 3.00 -0.89
CA CYS A 96 25.83 1.83 -0.93
C CYS A 96 26.32 1.61 -2.36
N SER A 97 27.57 1.15 -2.50
CA SER A 97 28.23 0.99 -3.81
C SER A 97 28.45 -0.46 -4.23
N ARG A 98 28.24 -1.43 -3.32
CA ARG A 98 28.43 -2.87 -3.60
C ARG A 98 27.32 -3.75 -3.00
N SER A 99 27.04 -4.86 -3.70
CA SER A 99 26.16 -5.94 -3.28
C SER A 99 26.88 -7.28 -3.42
N SER A 100 26.23 -8.36 -3.00
CA SER A 100 26.69 -9.73 -3.20
C SER A 100 26.80 -10.13 -4.68
N ARG A 101 26.22 -9.35 -5.61
CA ARG A 101 26.29 -9.60 -7.06
C ARG A 101 27.31 -8.72 -7.79
N GLY A 102 27.78 -7.64 -7.18
CA GLY A 102 28.77 -6.75 -7.79
C GLY A 102 28.58 -5.28 -7.42
N PRO A 103 29.15 -4.37 -8.23
CA PRO A 103 28.92 -2.93 -8.09
C PRO A 103 27.46 -2.56 -8.38
N LEU A 104 26.90 -1.68 -7.56
CA LEU A 104 25.57 -1.10 -7.78
C LEU A 104 25.54 0.37 -7.35
N ASN A 105 24.53 1.09 -7.82
CA ASN A 105 24.16 2.38 -7.27
C ASN A 105 22.89 2.22 -6.42
N PHE A 106 23.07 2.16 -5.10
CA PHE A 106 21.95 2.11 -4.16
C PHE A 106 21.88 3.38 -3.34
N PHE A 107 20.67 3.92 -3.17
CA PHE A 107 20.44 4.91 -2.12
C PHE A 107 19.04 4.84 -1.52
N ILE A 108 18.96 5.29 -0.28
CA ILE A 108 17.74 5.67 0.42
C ILE A 108 17.87 7.14 0.80
N GLN A 109 16.95 7.96 0.32
CA GLN A 109 16.84 9.36 0.71
C GLN A 109 15.60 9.55 1.59
N THR A 110 15.81 10.02 2.80
CA THR A 110 14.74 10.44 3.69
C THR A 110 14.18 11.77 3.24
N VAL A 111 12.86 11.86 3.23
CA VAL A 111 12.11 13.06 2.91
C VAL A 111 11.08 13.24 4.01
N LYS A 112 11.27 14.28 4.83
CA LYS A 112 10.31 14.68 5.87
C LYS A 112 9.53 15.92 5.40
N PRO A 113 8.48 15.74 4.58
CA PRO A 113 7.72 16.85 4.00
C PRO A 113 6.91 17.64 5.04
N LYS A 114 6.44 16.96 6.10
CA LYS A 114 5.66 17.47 7.23
C LYS A 114 5.95 16.61 8.45
N ASP A 115 5.62 17.07 9.65
CA ASP A 115 5.86 16.28 10.87
C ASP A 115 5.04 14.99 10.95
N THR A 116 3.92 14.91 10.22
CA THR A 116 3.00 13.76 10.26
C THR A 116 3.25 12.69 9.19
N VAL A 117 4.16 12.95 8.23
CA VAL A 117 4.44 12.01 7.14
C VAL A 117 5.94 11.87 6.97
N MET A 118 6.41 10.63 6.93
CA MET A 118 7.80 10.30 6.64
C MET A 118 7.87 9.51 5.33
N CYS A 119 8.73 9.94 4.41
CA CYS A 119 8.90 9.29 3.12
C CYS A 119 10.35 8.87 2.90
N TYR A 120 10.52 7.78 2.16
CA TYR A 120 11.80 7.19 1.80
C TYR A 120 11.82 6.96 0.31
N ARG A 121 12.70 7.67 -0.40
CA ARG A 121 12.97 7.41 -1.82
C ARG A 121 14.07 6.36 -1.90
N VAL A 122 13.75 5.22 -2.51
CA VAL A 122 14.68 4.11 -2.68
C VAL A 122 15.01 3.99 -4.17
N ARG A 123 16.30 3.85 -4.48
CA ARG A 123 16.79 3.51 -5.82
C ARG A 123 17.79 2.37 -5.71
N TRP A 124 17.61 1.35 -6.53
CA TRP A 124 18.54 0.25 -6.73
C TRP A 124 18.80 0.09 -8.22
N GLU A 125 20.03 0.37 -8.65
CA GLU A 125 20.48 0.26 -10.05
C GLU A 125 21.70 -0.66 -10.12
N GLU A 126 21.58 -1.76 -10.87
CA GLU A 126 22.69 -2.69 -11.10
C GLU A 126 23.63 -2.16 -12.19
N LEU A 127 24.94 -2.16 -11.95
CA LEU A 127 25.94 -1.70 -12.93
C LEU A 127 26.44 -2.82 -13.86
N ALA A 128 25.67 -3.90 -13.96
CA ALA A 128 25.89 -5.01 -14.88
C ALA A 128 24.67 -5.16 -15.79
N ALA A 129 24.91 -5.31 -17.10
CA ALA A 129 23.84 -5.60 -18.05
C ALA A 129 23.30 -7.02 -17.80
N GLY A 130 21.97 -7.16 -17.67
CA GLY A 130 21.31 -8.47 -17.64
C GLY A 130 20.39 -8.74 -16.44
N PRO A 131 20.88 -8.85 -15.19
CA PRO A 131 20.08 -9.37 -14.09
C PRO A 131 18.99 -8.38 -13.69
N ALA A 132 17.74 -8.83 -13.65
CA ALA A 132 16.63 -8.02 -13.15
C ALA A 132 16.89 -7.54 -11.71
N VAL A 133 16.39 -6.35 -11.37
CA VAL A 133 16.30 -5.90 -9.98
C VAL A 133 14.94 -6.29 -9.44
N GLU A 134 14.90 -7.11 -8.40
CA GLU A 134 13.67 -7.64 -7.81
C GLU A 134 13.68 -7.41 -6.31
N HIS A 135 12.60 -6.80 -5.82
CA HIS A 135 12.29 -6.67 -4.40
C HIS A 135 10.95 -7.35 -4.09
N THR A 136 10.81 -7.85 -2.87
CA THR A 136 9.58 -8.47 -2.38
C THR A 136 8.97 -7.62 -1.28
N MET A 137 7.74 -7.16 -1.48
CA MET A 137 6.95 -6.48 -0.44
C MET A 137 6.04 -7.49 0.26
N PHE A 138 5.97 -7.40 1.58
CA PHE A 138 5.17 -8.31 2.42
C PHE A 138 3.90 -7.62 2.91
N TRP A 139 2.78 -8.33 2.88
CA TRP A 139 1.50 -7.78 3.37
C TRP A 139 1.33 -7.90 4.88
N GLU A 140 2.00 -8.88 5.48
CA GLU A 140 1.85 -9.28 6.88
C GLU A 140 0.35 -9.45 7.25
N ASP A 141 -0.11 -8.76 8.28
CA ASP A 141 -1.49 -8.71 8.77
C ASP A 141 -2.29 -7.51 8.24
N ALA A 142 -1.67 -6.64 7.44
CA ALA A 142 -2.32 -5.44 6.93
C ALA A 142 -3.25 -5.72 5.73
N HIS A 143 -4.27 -4.87 5.57
CA HIS A 143 -5.11 -4.82 4.38
C HIS A 143 -4.49 -3.86 3.36
N TRP A 144 -4.33 -4.32 2.12
CA TRP A 144 -3.72 -3.53 1.05
C TRP A 144 -4.73 -3.15 -0.03
N TYR A 145 -4.55 -1.98 -0.62
CA TYR A 145 -5.37 -1.40 -1.66
C TYR A 145 -4.45 -0.86 -2.75
N GLY A 146 -4.89 -0.87 -4.00
CA GLY A 146 -4.22 -0.22 -5.13
C GLY A 146 -3.83 -1.24 -6.19
N GLY A 147 -2.85 -0.87 -7.01
CA GLY A 147 -2.44 -1.65 -8.16
C GLY A 147 -3.38 -1.48 -9.35
N SER A 148 -3.44 -2.52 -10.17
CA SER A 148 -4.13 -2.53 -11.46
C SER A 148 -5.53 -3.12 -11.34
N GLU A 149 -6.39 -2.80 -12.30
CA GLU A 149 -7.56 -3.62 -12.57
C GLU A 149 -7.14 -5.05 -12.95
N MET A 150 -7.88 -6.04 -12.47
CA MET A 150 -7.73 -7.45 -12.83
C MET A 150 -9.09 -8.03 -13.21
N SER A 151 -9.10 -9.15 -13.92
CA SER A 151 -10.34 -9.81 -14.35
C SER A 151 -11.25 -10.23 -13.18
N THR A 152 -10.68 -10.46 -12.00
CA THR A 152 -11.37 -10.62 -10.73
C THR A 152 -10.63 -9.77 -9.70
N GLN A 153 -11.22 -8.64 -9.32
CA GLN A 153 -10.63 -7.68 -8.40
C GLN A 153 -11.42 -7.65 -7.10
N HIS A 154 -10.71 -7.66 -5.97
CA HIS A 154 -11.29 -7.46 -4.65
C HIS A 154 -10.58 -6.31 -3.94
N TRP A 155 -11.33 -5.61 -3.09
CA TRP A 155 -10.84 -4.50 -2.26
C TRP A 155 -11.25 -4.76 -0.82
N PRO A 156 -10.35 -4.83 0.18
CA PRO A 156 -8.90 -4.91 0.04
C PRO A 156 -8.45 -6.03 -0.90
N ILE A 157 -7.23 -5.90 -1.41
CA ILE A 157 -6.62 -6.85 -2.34
C ILE A 157 -6.71 -8.27 -1.76
N ARG A 158 -7.37 -9.16 -2.51
CA ARG A 158 -7.39 -10.60 -2.28
C ARG A 158 -6.93 -11.29 -3.56
N LEU A 159 -5.67 -11.71 -3.59
CA LEU A 159 -5.10 -12.47 -4.71
C LEU A 159 -5.19 -13.96 -4.43
N ALA A 160 -5.33 -14.75 -5.49
CA ALA A 160 -5.35 -16.21 -5.41
C ALA A 160 -4.16 -16.79 -6.18
N GLY A 161 -3.53 -17.82 -5.61
CA GLY A 161 -2.44 -18.55 -6.27
C GLY A 161 -1.13 -17.78 -6.34
N TYR A 162 -0.44 -17.93 -7.47
CA TYR A 162 0.91 -17.43 -7.71
C TYR A 162 0.99 -16.86 -9.12
N GLN A 163 1.67 -15.74 -9.26
CA GLN A 163 1.97 -15.12 -10.55
C GLN A 163 3.43 -14.67 -10.59
N GLU A 164 4.18 -15.21 -11.54
CA GLU A 164 5.52 -14.71 -11.87
C GLU A 164 5.47 -13.23 -12.26
N PRO A 165 6.54 -12.44 -12.05
CA PRO A 165 6.56 -11.05 -12.49
C PRO A 165 6.34 -10.89 -14.00
N VAL A 166 5.17 -10.36 -14.38
CA VAL A 166 4.79 -10.03 -15.76
C VAL A 166 4.81 -8.52 -16.00
N PRO A 167 4.97 -8.04 -17.25
CA PRO A 167 5.03 -6.60 -17.53
C PRO A 167 3.79 -5.88 -17.02
N TYR A 168 3.97 -4.79 -16.28
CA TYR A 168 2.86 -4.00 -15.76
C TYR A 168 2.37 -3.02 -16.85
N VAL A 169 1.67 -3.57 -17.83
CA VAL A 169 1.15 -2.90 -19.03
C VAL A 169 -0.32 -3.21 -19.26
N THR A 170 -1.05 -2.28 -19.84
CA THR A 170 -2.50 -2.39 -20.03
C THR A 170 -2.81 -3.47 -21.05
N SER A 171 -3.85 -4.25 -20.77
CA SER A 171 -4.32 -5.33 -21.62
C SER A 171 -5.83 -5.49 -21.50
N ASP A 172 -6.41 -6.30 -22.39
CA ASP A 172 -7.80 -6.72 -22.30
C ASP A 172 -7.95 -7.90 -21.33
N VAL A 173 -8.40 -7.63 -20.11
CA VAL A 173 -8.59 -8.64 -19.05
C VAL A 173 -9.68 -9.66 -19.35
N TYR A 174 -10.54 -9.41 -20.35
CA TYR A 174 -11.57 -10.38 -20.75
C TYR A 174 -11.01 -11.44 -21.69
N SER A 175 -10.08 -11.05 -22.57
CA SER A 175 -9.34 -11.97 -23.43
C SER A 175 -8.16 -12.63 -22.70
N PHE A 176 -7.53 -11.91 -21.77
CA PHE A 176 -6.35 -12.36 -21.03
C PHE A 176 -6.57 -12.22 -19.52
N ARG A 177 -7.20 -13.24 -18.91
CA ARG A 177 -7.67 -13.21 -17.52
C ARG A 177 -6.58 -12.97 -16.47
N ASP A 178 -5.34 -13.36 -16.77
CA ASP A 178 -4.17 -13.25 -15.87
C ASP A 178 -3.35 -11.97 -16.12
N SER A 179 -3.79 -11.10 -17.04
CA SER A 179 -3.12 -9.84 -17.35
C SER A 179 -3.71 -8.66 -16.58
N PHE A 180 -3.06 -7.50 -16.67
CA PHE A 180 -3.49 -6.27 -15.99
C PHE A 180 -4.37 -5.40 -16.90
N GLY A 181 -5.46 -4.86 -16.35
CA GLY A 181 -6.46 -4.07 -17.07
C GLY A 181 -6.14 -2.59 -17.21
N GLY A 182 -7.19 -1.77 -17.26
CA GLY A 182 -7.07 -0.33 -17.35
C GLY A 182 -6.61 0.30 -16.04
N ILE A 183 -6.11 1.55 -16.12
CA ILE A 183 -5.68 2.37 -14.98
C ILE A 183 -4.57 1.68 -14.16
N LEU A 184 -3.33 1.80 -14.63
CA LEU A 184 -2.16 1.15 -14.04
C LEU A 184 -1.38 2.07 -13.09
N GLU A 185 -2.05 2.48 -12.03
CA GLU A 185 -1.33 3.19 -10.97
C GLU A 185 -0.37 2.23 -10.29
N ARG A 186 0.92 2.61 -10.28
CA ARG A 186 1.96 1.83 -9.60
C ARG A 186 2.01 2.18 -8.12
N TYR A 187 0.84 2.12 -7.47
CA TYR A 187 0.60 2.63 -6.14
C TYR A 187 -0.16 1.62 -5.29
N TRP A 188 0.34 1.39 -4.08
CA TRP A 188 -0.32 0.55 -3.08
C TRP A 188 -0.39 1.29 -1.75
N LEU A 189 -1.52 1.17 -1.08
CA LEU A 189 -1.87 1.77 0.20
C LEU A 189 -2.20 0.66 1.19
N SER A 190 -1.79 0.83 2.44
CA SER A 190 -1.99 -0.13 3.52
C SER A 190 -2.86 0.46 4.62
N SER A 191 -3.68 -0.40 5.24
CA SER A 191 -4.42 -0.08 6.47
C SER A 191 -3.51 0.32 7.64
N LYS A 192 -2.23 -0.06 7.62
CA LYS A 192 -1.21 0.37 8.60
C LYS A 192 -0.60 1.75 8.29
N ALA A 193 -1.30 2.57 7.51
CA ALA A 193 -0.87 3.92 7.13
C ALA A 193 0.47 3.98 6.37
N ALA A 194 0.81 2.91 5.64
CA ALA A 194 1.94 2.86 4.74
C ALA A 194 1.47 2.94 3.28
N ALA A 195 2.26 3.58 2.41
CA ALA A 195 1.99 3.63 0.99
C ALA A 195 3.28 3.52 0.19
N ILE A 196 3.25 2.82 -0.94
CA ILE A 196 4.36 2.70 -1.88
C ILE A 196 3.92 3.16 -3.27
N LYS A 197 4.74 4.00 -3.93
CA LYS A 197 4.59 4.34 -5.35
C LYS A 197 5.88 4.00 -6.10
N ILE A 198 5.78 3.16 -7.13
CA ILE A 198 6.90 2.89 -8.05
C ILE A 198 6.98 4.02 -9.07
N ASN A 199 8.19 4.42 -9.43
CA ASN A 199 8.41 5.48 -10.41
C ASN A 199 8.00 5.01 -11.83
N ASP A 200 7.48 5.92 -12.64
CA ASP A 200 6.90 5.60 -13.95
C ASP A 200 7.99 5.24 -14.96
N SER A 201 9.23 5.70 -14.73
CA SER A 201 10.42 5.37 -15.53
C SER A 201 10.92 3.94 -15.35
N VAL A 202 10.47 3.21 -14.32
CA VAL A 202 10.92 1.84 -14.06
C VAL A 202 10.38 0.90 -15.15
N PRO A 203 11.20 0.00 -15.73
CA PRO A 203 10.73 -1.07 -16.62
C PRO A 203 10.03 -2.17 -15.80
N PHE A 204 8.85 -1.84 -15.29
CA PHE A 204 8.23 -2.47 -14.14
C PHE A 204 7.43 -3.72 -14.47
N HIS A 205 7.64 -4.75 -13.68
CA HIS A 205 6.92 -6.01 -13.71
C HIS A 205 6.38 -6.30 -12.31
N LEU A 206 5.17 -6.85 -12.26
CA LEU A 206 4.49 -7.18 -11.03
C LEU A 206 4.20 -8.68 -11.01
N GLY A 207 4.57 -9.33 -9.91
CA GLY A 207 4.18 -10.69 -9.60
C GLY A 207 3.67 -10.78 -8.16
N PHE A 208 3.16 -11.93 -7.76
CA PHE A 208 2.66 -12.13 -6.41
C PHE A 208 2.68 -13.60 -5.99
N ASN A 209 2.69 -13.82 -4.67
CA ASN A 209 2.45 -15.13 -4.06
C ASN A 209 1.42 -14.96 -2.94
N ALA A 210 0.19 -15.43 -3.17
CA ALA A 210 -0.90 -15.29 -2.22
C ALA A 210 -0.66 -16.10 -0.93
N THR A 211 0.00 -17.27 -1.05
CA THR A 211 0.32 -18.14 0.10
C THR A 211 1.30 -17.46 1.05
N GLU A 212 2.32 -16.79 0.49
CA GLU A 212 3.31 -16.04 1.26
C GLU A 212 2.87 -14.60 1.57
N ARG A 213 1.74 -14.15 1.00
CA ARG A 213 1.23 -12.78 1.08
C ARG A 213 2.27 -11.74 0.65
N THR A 214 2.81 -11.92 -0.55
CA THR A 214 3.87 -11.08 -1.09
C THR A 214 3.55 -10.53 -2.48
N LEU A 215 4.06 -9.32 -2.76
CA LEU A 215 4.18 -8.77 -4.11
C LEU A 215 5.64 -8.73 -4.52
N PHE A 216 5.91 -9.11 -5.77
CA PHE A 216 7.22 -9.02 -6.40
C PHE A 216 7.26 -7.78 -7.29
N PHE A 217 8.17 -6.86 -6.96
CA PHE A 217 8.44 -5.67 -7.74
C PHE A 217 9.73 -5.86 -8.50
N GLN A 218 9.64 -5.96 -9.82
CA GLN A 218 10.80 -6.27 -10.63
C GLN A 218 11.03 -5.23 -11.74
N ALA A 219 12.27 -4.84 -11.95
CA ALA A 219 12.73 -4.00 -13.04
C ALA A 219 13.62 -4.82 -14.00
N ARG A 220 13.19 -4.96 -15.27
CA ARG A 220 13.98 -5.65 -16.30
C ARG A 220 13.71 -5.13 -17.72
N TYR A 221 14.74 -5.09 -18.55
CA TYR A 221 14.61 -4.80 -20.00
C TYR A 221 14.58 -6.07 -20.86
N LYS A 222 15.21 -7.16 -20.38
CA LYS A 222 15.23 -8.43 -21.10
C LYS A 222 13.84 -9.07 -21.08
N ASP A 223 13.43 -9.66 -22.21
CA ASP A 223 12.16 -10.38 -22.37
C ASP A 223 10.95 -9.54 -21.92
N SER A 224 10.96 -8.26 -22.32
CA SER A 224 10.06 -7.23 -21.83
C SER A 224 9.70 -6.22 -22.94
N PRO A 225 8.51 -5.59 -22.90
CA PRO A 225 8.18 -4.49 -23.81
C PRO A 225 8.98 -3.20 -23.56
N TYR A 226 9.68 -3.08 -22.43
CA TYR A 226 10.45 -1.87 -22.11
C TYR A 226 11.78 -1.84 -22.85
N LYS A 227 12.20 -0.65 -23.29
CA LYS A 227 13.50 -0.42 -23.93
C LYS A 227 14.30 0.61 -23.13
N PRO A 228 15.64 0.45 -23.04
CA PRO A 228 16.48 1.46 -22.44
C PRO A 228 16.44 2.76 -23.28
N PRO A 229 16.71 3.93 -22.67
CA PRO A 229 16.85 5.17 -23.43
C PRO A 229 17.93 5.05 -24.52
N PRO A 230 17.79 5.76 -25.65
CA PRO A 230 18.76 5.70 -26.74
C PRO A 230 20.19 6.01 -26.27
N GLY A 231 21.14 5.14 -26.61
CA GLY A 231 22.55 5.29 -26.27
C GLY A 231 22.93 4.92 -24.83
N GLN A 232 21.98 4.47 -24.00
CA GLN A 232 22.25 3.99 -22.64
C GLN A 232 22.36 2.47 -22.59
N GLN A 233 23.23 1.97 -21.69
CA GLN A 233 23.26 0.54 -21.38
C GLN A 233 21.99 0.14 -20.62
N PRO A 234 21.48 -1.09 -20.81
CA PRO A 234 20.23 -1.56 -20.22
C PRO A 234 20.41 -1.96 -18.75
N PHE A 235 20.95 -1.06 -17.93
CA PHE A 235 21.08 -1.27 -16.50
C PHE A 235 19.70 -1.19 -15.86
N PRO A 236 19.20 -2.30 -15.27
CA PRO A 236 17.89 -2.30 -14.66
C PRO A 236 17.94 -1.47 -13.37
N GLU A 237 16.98 -0.55 -13.26
CA GLU A 237 16.78 0.28 -12.09
C GLU A 237 15.39 0.05 -11.52
N LEU A 238 15.32 -0.30 -10.23
CA LEU A 238 14.10 -0.28 -9.45
C LEU A 238 14.10 0.96 -8.54
N SER A 239 13.13 1.84 -8.76
CA SER A 239 13.05 3.15 -8.13
C SER A 239 11.64 3.41 -7.64
N TYR A 240 11.48 3.70 -6.35
CA TYR A 240 10.18 3.86 -5.72
C TYR A 240 10.26 4.73 -4.48
N ARG A 241 9.09 5.08 -3.95
CA ARG A 241 8.96 5.81 -2.69
C ARG A 241 8.01 5.07 -1.76
N VAL A 242 8.41 4.93 -0.50
CA VAL A 242 7.56 4.44 0.57
C VAL A 242 7.31 5.58 1.54
N CYS A 243 6.06 5.86 1.86
CA CYS A 243 5.68 6.87 2.84
C CYS A 243 4.83 6.23 3.94
N VAL A 244 5.03 6.69 5.17
CA VAL A 244 4.26 6.29 6.35
C VAL A 244 3.65 7.52 7.00
N GLY A 245 2.39 7.42 7.41
CA GLY A 245 1.61 8.50 8.03
C GLY A 245 0.98 8.09 9.35
N SER A 246 0.05 8.92 9.85
CA SER A 246 -0.69 8.66 11.09
C SER A 246 -1.84 7.69 10.93
N ASP A 247 -2.44 7.64 9.74
CA ASP A 247 -3.63 6.85 9.43
C ASP A 247 -3.76 6.69 7.89
N ILE A 248 -4.56 5.72 7.45
CA ILE A 248 -4.71 5.38 6.03
C ILE A 248 -5.24 6.55 5.17
N THR A 249 -6.17 7.36 5.70
CA THR A 249 -6.74 8.49 4.97
C THR A 249 -5.72 9.61 4.79
N SER A 250 -5.03 10.00 5.87
CA SER A 250 -4.05 11.09 5.80
C SER A 250 -2.86 10.76 4.90
N ILE A 251 -2.36 9.51 4.90
CA ILE A 251 -1.28 9.12 4.01
C ILE A 251 -1.74 9.09 2.55
N HIS A 252 -2.97 8.64 2.26
CA HIS A 252 -3.51 8.67 0.90
C HIS A 252 -3.66 10.10 0.39
N LYS A 253 -4.28 10.99 1.17
CA LYS A 253 -4.42 12.42 0.88
C LYS A 253 -3.06 13.08 0.58
N TYR A 254 -2.04 12.76 1.38
CA TYR A 254 -0.69 13.26 1.14
C TYR A 254 -0.11 12.74 -0.19
N MET A 255 -0.23 11.44 -0.44
CA MET A 255 0.33 10.81 -1.65
C MET A 255 -0.30 11.39 -2.91
N VAL A 256 -1.64 11.48 -2.96
CA VAL A 256 -2.39 12.03 -4.10
C VAL A 256 -1.97 13.46 -4.41
N ARG A 257 -2.00 14.35 -3.42
CA ARG A 257 -1.69 15.77 -3.62
C ARG A 257 -0.27 16.04 -4.10
N ARG A 258 0.67 15.16 -3.74
CA ARG A 258 2.10 15.38 -4.00
C ARG A 258 2.60 14.67 -5.25
N TYR A 259 2.07 13.49 -5.56
CA TYR A 259 2.68 12.57 -6.53
C TYR A 259 1.75 12.10 -7.64
N PHE A 260 0.50 12.58 -7.67
CA PHE A 260 -0.45 12.27 -8.74
C PHE A 260 -0.85 13.54 -9.47
N ASN A 261 -1.11 13.37 -10.76
CA ASN A 261 -1.69 14.44 -11.56
C ASN A 261 -3.17 14.58 -11.19
N LYS A 262 -3.60 15.81 -10.94
CA LYS A 262 -5.00 16.11 -10.67
C LYS A 262 -5.72 16.47 -11.96
N PRO A 263 -7.04 16.20 -12.07
CA PRO A 263 -7.84 16.72 -13.17
C PRO A 263 -7.74 18.24 -13.24
N SER A 264 -7.59 18.78 -14.44
CA SER A 264 -7.52 20.23 -14.67
C SER A 264 -8.89 20.87 -14.88
N LYS A 265 -9.93 20.06 -15.11
CA LYS A 265 -11.31 20.47 -15.36
C LYS A 265 -12.28 19.40 -14.89
N ILE A 266 -13.48 19.83 -14.56
CA ILE A 266 -14.62 18.95 -14.32
C ILE A 266 -15.30 18.58 -15.65
N PRO A 267 -15.82 17.34 -15.80
CA PRO A 267 -16.69 16.98 -16.91
C PRO A 267 -17.96 17.85 -16.97
N ALA A 268 -18.68 17.78 -18.10
CA ALA A 268 -19.92 18.52 -18.26
C ALA A 268 -20.98 18.08 -17.23
N GLU A 269 -21.75 19.04 -16.71
CA GLU A 269 -22.78 18.81 -15.71
C GLU A 269 -23.77 17.70 -16.11
N ASN A 270 -24.17 17.68 -17.38
CA ASN A 270 -25.08 16.67 -17.93
C ASN A 270 -24.55 15.24 -17.81
N ALA A 271 -23.23 15.03 -17.79
CA ALA A 271 -22.63 13.70 -17.65
C ALA A 271 -22.76 13.14 -16.22
N PHE A 272 -22.90 14.02 -15.23
CA PHE A 272 -23.17 13.66 -13.83
C PHE A 272 -24.67 13.65 -13.52
N ARG A 273 -25.49 14.40 -14.26
CA ARG A 273 -26.91 14.58 -13.93
C ARG A 273 -27.83 13.56 -14.60
N TYR A 274 -27.61 13.29 -15.88
CA TYR A 274 -28.58 12.52 -16.68
C TYR A 274 -28.05 11.14 -17.05
N PRO A 275 -28.94 10.13 -17.14
CA PRO A 275 -28.55 8.80 -17.56
C PRO A 275 -27.96 8.78 -18.98
N ILE A 276 -26.88 8.01 -19.14
CA ILE A 276 -26.24 7.76 -20.43
C ILE A 276 -26.70 6.40 -20.95
N TRP A 277 -27.45 6.41 -22.05
CA TRP A 277 -27.98 5.20 -22.68
C TRP A 277 -27.11 4.76 -23.86
N SER A 278 -26.72 3.49 -23.85
CA SER A 278 -26.09 2.81 -24.98
C SER A 278 -26.91 1.57 -25.34
N THR A 279 -26.98 1.22 -26.62
CA THR A 279 -27.80 0.11 -27.14
C THR A 279 -26.96 -1.05 -27.66
N TRP A 280 -25.68 -1.11 -27.31
CA TRP A 280 -24.74 -2.09 -27.88
C TRP A 280 -24.96 -3.52 -27.33
N ALA A 281 -25.54 -3.68 -26.14
CA ALA A 281 -25.67 -4.96 -25.44
C ALA A 281 -27.02 -5.70 -25.68
N LEU A 282 -27.72 -5.43 -26.79
CA LEU A 282 -29.03 -6.05 -27.09
C LEU A 282 -29.05 -7.59 -27.07
N TYR A 283 -27.90 -8.25 -27.17
CA TYR A 283 -27.78 -9.70 -27.31
C TYR A 283 -27.59 -10.49 -25.99
N LYS A 284 -27.48 -9.81 -24.83
CA LYS A 284 -27.39 -10.46 -23.51
C LYS A 284 -28.10 -9.62 -22.45
N ILE A 285 -29.36 -9.93 -22.20
CA ILE A 285 -30.18 -9.28 -21.18
C ILE A 285 -30.01 -10.04 -19.85
N PRO A 286 -29.54 -9.40 -18.75
CA PRO A 286 -29.43 -10.04 -17.45
C PRO A 286 -30.80 -10.42 -16.88
N ASP A 287 -30.80 -11.23 -15.82
CA ASP A 287 -32.02 -11.50 -15.07
C ASP A 287 -32.62 -10.19 -14.53
N ARG A 288 -33.96 -10.15 -14.42
CA ARG A 288 -34.72 -8.98 -13.99
C ARG A 288 -34.26 -8.45 -12.64
N GLU A 289 -34.02 -9.32 -11.65
CA GLU A 289 -33.59 -8.89 -10.32
C GLU A 289 -32.20 -8.25 -10.39
N LEU A 290 -31.27 -8.90 -11.09
CA LEU A 290 -29.92 -8.37 -11.29
C LEU A 290 -29.94 -7.02 -11.99
N TYR A 291 -30.81 -6.84 -13.00
CA TYR A 291 -30.98 -5.56 -13.68
C TYR A 291 -31.44 -4.46 -12.73
N VAL A 292 -32.46 -4.73 -11.91
CA VAL A 292 -32.98 -3.76 -10.94
C VAL A 292 -31.93 -3.41 -9.89
N ARG A 293 -31.25 -4.40 -9.28
CA ARG A 293 -30.18 -4.15 -8.29
C ARG A 293 -28.97 -3.43 -8.88
N TRP A 294 -28.66 -3.64 -10.16
CA TRP A 294 -27.62 -2.89 -10.86
C TRP A 294 -28.07 -1.45 -11.13
N LEU A 295 -29.30 -1.23 -11.60
CA LEU A 295 -29.88 0.09 -11.78
C LEU A 295 -29.85 0.92 -10.48
N GLU A 296 -30.28 0.30 -9.39
CA GLU A 296 -30.20 0.81 -8.02
C GLU A 296 -28.78 1.29 -7.67
N LEU A 297 -27.75 0.45 -7.86
CA LEU A 297 -26.36 0.81 -7.60
C LEU A 297 -25.86 1.94 -8.51
N SER A 298 -26.19 1.88 -9.81
CA SER A 298 -25.76 2.87 -10.81
C SER A 298 -26.28 4.28 -10.50
N ALA A 299 -27.44 4.39 -9.85
CA ALA A 299 -27.98 5.68 -9.39
C ALA A 299 -27.11 6.37 -8.32
N PHE A 300 -26.16 5.67 -7.71
CA PHE A 300 -25.22 6.22 -6.72
C PHE A 300 -23.78 6.33 -7.25
N MET A 301 -23.54 6.04 -8.53
CA MET A 301 -22.22 6.16 -9.16
C MET A 301 -22.01 7.55 -9.78
N PRO A 302 -20.76 8.00 -10.01
CA PRO A 302 -20.49 9.31 -10.63
C PRO A 302 -21.11 9.52 -12.02
N SER A 303 -21.45 8.44 -12.71
CA SER A 303 -22.21 8.47 -13.95
C SER A 303 -23.20 7.31 -13.95
N MET A 304 -24.47 7.63 -14.24
CA MET A 304 -25.53 6.64 -14.36
C MET A 304 -25.60 6.14 -15.80
N GLN A 305 -24.85 5.08 -16.12
CA GLN A 305 -24.74 4.55 -17.48
C GLN A 305 -25.46 3.19 -17.63
N PHE A 306 -26.23 3.05 -18.71
CA PHE A 306 -26.93 1.82 -19.07
C PHE A 306 -26.53 1.33 -20.45
N SER A 307 -26.28 0.03 -20.56
CA SER A 307 -26.12 -0.65 -21.87
C SER A 307 -27.36 -1.41 -22.33
N ILE A 308 -28.36 -1.51 -21.44
CA ILE A 308 -29.61 -2.22 -21.66
C ILE A 308 -30.72 -1.31 -21.15
N PRO A 309 -31.61 -0.84 -22.03
CA PRO A 309 -32.68 0.05 -21.60
C PRO A 309 -33.78 -0.71 -20.83
N PRO A 310 -34.44 -0.05 -19.85
CA PRO A 310 -35.40 -0.69 -18.95
C PRO A 310 -36.67 -1.16 -19.67
N TRP A 311 -37.05 -0.50 -20.77
CA TRP A 311 -38.23 -0.85 -21.57
C TRP A 311 -38.09 -2.16 -22.36
N LEU A 312 -36.95 -2.85 -22.27
CA LEU A 312 -36.81 -4.23 -22.76
C LEU A 312 -37.33 -5.27 -21.76
N TYR A 313 -37.62 -4.86 -20.52
CA TYR A 313 -38.22 -5.72 -19.50
C TYR A 313 -39.73 -5.49 -19.46
N ASP A 314 -40.24 -4.91 -18.36
CA ASP A 314 -41.65 -4.70 -18.10
C ASP A 314 -41.92 -3.27 -17.58
N LYS A 315 -43.20 -2.95 -17.36
CA LYS A 315 -43.63 -1.63 -16.90
C LYS A 315 -43.07 -1.27 -15.51
N GLU A 316 -42.95 -2.25 -14.64
CA GLU A 316 -42.46 -2.05 -13.26
C GLU A 316 -40.97 -1.67 -13.28
N VAL A 317 -40.15 -2.34 -14.09
CA VAL A 317 -38.73 -1.98 -14.27
C VAL A 317 -38.57 -0.56 -14.84
N VAL A 318 -39.47 -0.12 -15.74
CA VAL A 318 -39.47 1.26 -16.24
C VAL A 318 -39.81 2.26 -15.13
N GLU A 319 -40.79 1.95 -14.28
CA GLU A 319 -41.18 2.80 -13.15
C GLU A 319 -40.03 2.91 -12.11
N ILE A 320 -39.35 1.79 -11.81
CA ILE A 320 -38.15 1.77 -10.95
C ILE A 320 -37.03 2.61 -11.57
N ALA A 321 -36.80 2.50 -12.87
CA ALA A 321 -35.78 3.29 -13.56
C ALA A 321 -36.05 4.80 -13.50
N GLN A 322 -37.32 5.21 -13.61
CA GLN A 322 -37.72 6.60 -13.44
C GLN A 322 -37.47 7.08 -12.00
N LYS A 323 -37.90 6.30 -11.00
CA LYS A 323 -37.66 6.57 -9.57
C LYS A 323 -36.17 6.81 -9.27
N PHE A 324 -35.30 5.92 -9.75
CA PHE A 324 -33.86 6.05 -9.49
C PHE A 324 -33.16 7.12 -10.33
N THR A 325 -33.69 7.45 -11.51
CA THR A 325 -33.21 8.59 -12.30
C THR A 325 -33.50 9.90 -11.57
N GLU A 326 -34.72 10.06 -11.05
CA GLU A 326 -35.11 11.23 -10.26
C GLU A 326 -34.31 11.33 -8.95
N LEU A 327 -34.07 10.21 -8.27
CA LEU A 327 -33.21 10.16 -7.09
C LEU A 327 -31.77 10.59 -7.42
N HIS A 328 -31.21 10.05 -8.51
CA HIS A 328 -29.86 10.41 -8.94
C HIS A 328 -29.76 11.91 -9.23
N GLU A 329 -30.70 12.45 -10.01
CA GLU A 329 -30.72 13.86 -10.40
C GLU A 329 -30.89 14.81 -9.20
N SER A 330 -31.76 14.46 -8.25
CA SER A 330 -32.13 15.35 -7.13
C SER A 330 -31.19 15.25 -5.92
N LEU A 331 -30.65 14.06 -5.63
CA LEU A 331 -29.85 13.81 -4.42
C LEU A 331 -28.36 13.61 -4.75
N VAL A 332 -28.04 12.78 -5.74
CA VAL A 332 -26.67 12.30 -5.96
C VAL A 332 -25.88 13.28 -6.85
N ALA A 333 -26.42 13.67 -8.00
CA ALA A 333 -25.75 14.54 -8.97
C ALA A 333 -25.28 15.89 -8.39
N PRO A 334 -26.05 16.59 -7.53
CA PRO A 334 -25.57 17.83 -6.91
C PRO A 334 -24.30 17.61 -6.07
N LEU A 335 -24.27 16.52 -5.29
CA LEU A 335 -23.12 16.15 -4.48
C LEU A 335 -21.91 15.75 -5.36
N LEU A 336 -22.15 15.01 -6.44
CA LEU A 336 -21.10 14.65 -7.40
C LEU A 336 -20.44 15.88 -8.03
N LEU A 337 -21.23 16.90 -8.39
CA LEU A 337 -20.73 18.14 -9.00
C LEU A 337 -19.88 18.95 -8.01
N GLU A 338 -20.31 19.05 -6.76
CA GLU A 338 -19.54 19.68 -5.69
C GLU A 338 -18.20 18.97 -5.50
N LEU A 339 -18.23 17.64 -5.34
CA LEU A 339 -17.04 16.82 -5.13
C LEU A 339 -16.12 16.82 -6.36
N ALA A 340 -16.66 16.86 -7.59
CA ALA A 340 -15.87 16.99 -8.80
C ALA A 340 -15.04 18.29 -8.80
N GLY A 341 -15.62 19.39 -8.29
CA GLY A 341 -14.89 20.63 -8.03
C GLY A 341 -13.75 20.42 -7.02
N GLU A 342 -14.05 19.79 -5.87
CA GLU A 342 -13.07 19.50 -4.81
C GLU A 342 -11.86 18.71 -5.33
N VAL A 343 -12.09 17.70 -6.17
CA VAL A 343 -11.05 16.80 -6.72
C VAL A 343 -9.96 17.58 -7.47
N THR A 344 -10.31 18.68 -8.14
CA THR A 344 -9.32 19.48 -8.89
C THR A 344 -8.26 20.11 -7.97
N ASP A 345 -8.65 20.43 -6.74
CA ASP A 345 -7.78 21.02 -5.73
C ASP A 345 -7.14 19.96 -4.82
N THR A 346 -7.92 19.01 -4.32
CA THR A 346 -7.49 18.06 -3.28
C THR A 346 -7.01 16.73 -3.84
N GLY A 347 -7.57 16.30 -4.98
CA GLY A 347 -7.45 14.94 -5.51
C GLY A 347 -8.19 13.88 -4.70
N ASP A 348 -8.95 14.26 -3.68
CA ASP A 348 -9.71 13.31 -2.85
C ASP A 348 -10.77 12.62 -3.73
N PRO A 349 -10.91 11.28 -3.68
CA PRO A 349 -11.83 10.57 -4.57
C PRO A 349 -13.29 10.92 -4.26
N ILE A 350 -14.16 10.88 -5.27
CA ILE A 350 -15.60 11.14 -5.09
C ILE A 350 -16.27 9.99 -4.34
N ILE A 351 -16.03 8.76 -4.81
CA ILE A 351 -16.47 7.54 -4.15
C ILE A 351 -15.37 7.11 -3.18
N ARG A 352 -15.72 7.00 -1.90
CA ARG A 352 -14.78 6.81 -0.80
C ARG A 352 -15.11 5.51 -0.05
N PRO A 353 -14.11 4.71 0.35
CA PRO A 353 -14.35 3.58 1.23
C PRO A 353 -14.70 4.05 2.66
N ILE A 354 -15.34 3.21 3.46
CA ILE A 354 -15.80 3.60 4.81
C ILE A 354 -14.64 4.02 5.73
N TRP A 355 -13.48 3.39 5.57
CA TRP A 355 -12.27 3.77 6.32
C TRP A 355 -11.82 5.20 6.06
N TRP A 356 -12.32 5.87 5.01
CA TRP A 356 -11.99 7.25 4.71
C TRP A 356 -12.32 8.20 5.88
N ILE A 357 -13.53 8.08 6.42
CA ILE A 357 -14.01 8.90 7.55
C ILE A 357 -13.70 8.25 8.91
N SER A 358 -13.42 6.94 8.94
CA SER A 358 -13.12 6.20 10.17
C SER A 358 -11.81 5.39 10.05
N PRO A 359 -10.65 6.04 9.80
CA PRO A 359 -9.44 5.33 9.41
C PRO A 359 -8.80 4.51 10.52
N ARG A 360 -9.19 4.73 11.78
CA ARG A 360 -8.70 3.99 12.96
C ARG A 360 -9.60 2.83 13.36
N ASP A 361 -10.74 2.66 12.69
CA ASP A 361 -11.66 1.57 12.95
C ASP A 361 -11.33 0.40 12.02
N GLU A 362 -10.72 -0.65 12.58
CA GLU A 362 -10.28 -1.82 11.83
C GLU A 362 -11.42 -2.55 11.11
N ALA A 363 -12.67 -2.46 11.61
CA ALA A 363 -13.81 -3.08 10.94
C ALA A 363 -14.01 -2.46 9.55
N THR A 364 -13.79 -1.15 9.42
CA THR A 364 -13.97 -0.42 8.16
C THR A 364 -12.91 -0.73 7.11
N HIS A 365 -11.77 -1.29 7.51
CA HIS A 365 -10.71 -1.70 6.58
C HIS A 365 -11.09 -2.94 5.77
N ARG A 366 -12.15 -3.64 6.13
CA ARG A 366 -12.58 -4.87 5.44
C ARG A 366 -13.85 -4.69 4.62
N ILE A 367 -14.53 -3.55 4.78
CA ILE A 367 -15.81 -3.31 4.13
C ILE A 367 -15.58 -3.09 2.64
N ASP A 368 -16.14 -4.00 1.84
CA ASP A 368 -16.03 -4.03 0.38
C ASP A 368 -17.38 -3.92 -0.34
N SER A 369 -18.47 -3.87 0.43
CA SER A 369 -19.86 -3.84 -0.04
C SER A 369 -20.61 -2.56 0.34
N GLN A 370 -19.93 -1.58 0.93
CA GLN A 370 -20.48 -0.25 1.24
C GLN A 370 -19.48 0.82 0.83
N PHE A 371 -19.98 1.97 0.41
CA PHE A 371 -19.15 3.11 0.02
C PHE A 371 -19.80 4.43 0.44
N LEU A 372 -19.01 5.49 0.41
CA LEU A 372 -19.43 6.86 0.63
C LEU A 372 -19.37 7.63 -0.70
N ILE A 373 -20.27 8.58 -0.86
CA ILE A 373 -20.16 9.67 -1.83
C ILE A 373 -19.78 10.91 -1.01
N GLY A 374 -18.55 11.39 -1.22
CA GLY A 374 -17.96 12.38 -0.33
C GLY A 374 -17.86 11.86 1.11
N ASP A 375 -18.05 12.73 2.09
CA ASP A 375 -18.01 12.35 3.51
C ASP A 375 -19.39 12.16 4.14
N THR A 376 -20.47 12.42 3.38
CA THR A 376 -21.81 12.68 3.96
C THR A 376 -22.88 11.68 3.55
N LEU A 377 -22.74 10.98 2.42
CA LEU A 377 -23.73 10.02 1.94
C LEU A 377 -23.12 8.63 1.87
N MET A 378 -23.57 7.72 2.73
CA MET A 378 -23.15 6.32 2.72
C MET A 378 -24.20 5.46 2.01
N VAL A 379 -23.75 4.51 1.19
CA VAL A 379 -24.60 3.64 0.37
C VAL A 379 -24.22 2.17 0.60
N ALA A 380 -25.23 1.33 0.77
CA ALA A 380 -25.15 -0.10 1.05
C ALA A 380 -26.13 -0.87 0.12
N PRO A 381 -25.74 -1.19 -1.12
CA PRO A 381 -26.60 -1.88 -2.10
C PRO A 381 -26.83 -3.36 -1.74
N VAL A 382 -27.96 -3.96 -2.11
CA VAL A 382 -28.11 -5.42 -2.00
C VAL A 382 -27.34 -6.10 -3.14
N LEU A 383 -26.48 -7.07 -2.82
CA LEU A 383 -25.56 -7.70 -3.78
C LEU A 383 -25.79 -9.21 -3.96
N GLU A 384 -26.74 -9.78 -3.22
CA GLU A 384 -27.05 -11.21 -3.24
C GLU A 384 -28.42 -11.47 -3.87
N MET A 385 -28.50 -12.48 -4.74
CA MET A 385 -29.73 -12.87 -5.42
C MET A 385 -30.80 -13.36 -4.43
N GLY A 386 -32.04 -12.91 -4.62
CA GLY A 386 -33.21 -13.22 -3.81
C GLY A 386 -33.27 -12.49 -2.48
N LYS A 387 -32.31 -11.61 -2.18
CA LYS A 387 -32.25 -10.90 -0.89
C LYS A 387 -33.00 -9.56 -0.94
N GLN A 388 -33.68 -9.26 0.15
CA GLN A 388 -34.35 -7.98 0.43
C GLN A 388 -33.96 -7.43 1.80
N GLU A 389 -32.77 -7.82 2.26
CA GLU A 389 -32.17 -7.40 3.50
C GLU A 389 -30.65 -7.51 3.35
N ARG A 390 -29.90 -6.75 4.14
CA ARG A 390 -28.45 -6.92 4.25
C ARG A 390 -27.90 -6.37 5.55
N ASP A 391 -26.72 -6.84 5.92
CA ASP A 391 -25.95 -6.22 6.99
C ASP A 391 -25.40 -4.86 6.55
N VAL A 392 -25.48 -3.88 7.46
CA VAL A 392 -24.98 -2.51 7.26
C VAL A 392 -24.18 -2.05 8.48
N TYR A 393 -22.91 -1.72 8.29
CA TYR A 393 -22.08 -1.11 9.31
C TYR A 393 -22.16 0.42 9.24
N LEU A 394 -22.58 1.05 10.34
CA LEU A 394 -22.52 2.50 10.52
C LEU A 394 -21.28 2.84 11.36
N PRO A 395 -20.30 3.61 10.84
CA PRO A 395 -19.16 4.05 11.62
C PRO A 395 -19.58 5.12 12.64
N ALA A 396 -18.68 5.47 13.56
CA ALA A 396 -18.90 6.50 14.57
C ALA A 396 -19.39 7.82 13.94
N GLY A 397 -20.48 8.39 14.46
CA GLY A 397 -21.17 9.55 13.88
C GLY A 397 -22.68 9.52 14.11
N LYS A 398 -23.38 10.54 13.63
CA LYS A 398 -24.85 10.55 13.60
C LYS A 398 -25.30 10.33 12.18
N TRP A 399 -26.16 9.35 11.99
CA TRP A 399 -26.62 8.94 10.67
C TRP A 399 -28.14 8.93 10.61
N ARG A 400 -28.69 9.33 9.47
CA ARG A 400 -30.12 9.22 9.17
C ARG A 400 -30.32 8.31 7.97
N SER A 401 -31.12 7.25 8.10
CA SER A 401 -31.45 6.39 6.95
C SER A 401 -32.37 7.12 5.97
N TYR A 402 -32.43 6.62 4.74
CA TYR A 402 -33.43 7.03 3.75
C TYR A 402 -34.89 6.85 4.22
N LYS A 403 -35.13 5.96 5.21
CA LYS A 403 -36.42 5.75 5.88
C LYS A 403 -36.70 6.78 6.98
N GLY A 404 -35.76 7.69 7.25
CA GLY A 404 -35.88 8.76 8.25
C GLY A 404 -35.48 8.38 9.67
N GLU A 405 -35.01 7.14 9.88
CA GLU A 405 -34.55 6.66 11.18
C GLU A 405 -33.24 7.33 11.58
N LEU A 406 -33.12 7.74 12.84
CA LEU A 406 -31.92 8.40 13.36
C LEU A 406 -31.10 7.43 14.20
N PHE A 407 -29.82 7.28 13.85
CA PHE A 407 -28.84 6.44 14.54
C PHE A 407 -27.79 7.32 15.22
N GLU A 408 -27.93 7.52 16.54
CA GLU A 408 -26.99 8.31 17.36
C GLU A 408 -26.02 7.45 18.17
N LYS A 409 -26.29 6.15 18.30
CA LYS A 409 -25.46 5.19 19.03
C LYS A 409 -24.64 4.37 18.05
N THR A 410 -23.54 4.95 17.58
CA THR A 410 -22.60 4.34 16.63
C THR A 410 -21.18 4.32 17.22
N PRO A 411 -20.24 3.49 16.72
CA PRO A 411 -20.39 2.55 15.60
C PRO A 411 -21.36 1.41 15.92
N VAL A 412 -22.07 0.91 14.91
CA VAL A 412 -23.02 -0.20 15.06
C VAL A 412 -23.13 -1.01 13.78
N LEU A 413 -23.26 -2.34 13.93
CA LEU A 413 -23.66 -3.24 12.85
C LEU A 413 -25.17 -3.45 12.92
N LEU A 414 -25.89 -2.98 11.91
CA LEU A 414 -27.29 -3.31 11.69
C LEU A 414 -27.33 -4.66 10.98
N THR A 415 -28.00 -5.64 11.59
CA THR A 415 -28.14 -6.99 11.04
C THR A 415 -29.47 -7.12 10.32
N ASP A 416 -29.48 -7.79 9.18
CA ASP A 416 -30.69 -8.04 8.37
C ASP A 416 -31.51 -6.75 8.13
N TYR A 417 -30.84 -5.63 7.83
CA TYR A 417 -31.51 -4.36 7.62
C TYR A 417 -32.38 -4.44 6.36
N PRO A 418 -33.70 -4.16 6.44
CA PRO A 418 -34.63 -4.43 5.34
C PRO A 418 -34.46 -3.43 4.19
N VAL A 419 -34.35 -3.97 2.98
CA VAL A 419 -34.16 -3.25 1.71
C VAL A 419 -34.94 -3.97 0.62
N ASP A 420 -36.17 -3.52 0.39
CA ASP A 420 -37.05 -4.15 -0.60
C ASP A 420 -36.47 -4.02 -2.01
N LEU A 421 -37.01 -4.81 -2.94
CA LEU A 421 -36.74 -4.61 -4.37
C LEU A 421 -37.33 -3.25 -4.78
N ASP A 422 -36.53 -2.37 -5.38
CA ASP A 422 -36.79 -0.94 -5.61
C ASP A 422 -36.29 0.03 -4.53
N GLU A 423 -35.66 -0.46 -3.47
CA GLU A 423 -35.02 0.37 -2.42
C GLU A 423 -33.50 0.17 -2.41
N VAL A 424 -32.78 1.20 -1.93
CA VAL A 424 -31.34 1.10 -1.63
C VAL A 424 -31.12 1.64 -0.23
N ALA A 425 -30.41 0.87 0.61
CA ALA A 425 -29.99 1.39 1.89
C ALA A 425 -28.94 2.48 1.72
N TYR A 426 -29.32 3.72 1.98
CA TYR A 426 -28.40 4.85 2.10
C TYR A 426 -28.65 5.66 3.37
N PHE A 427 -27.60 6.31 3.85
CA PHE A 427 -27.56 7.02 5.12
C PHE A 427 -26.87 8.36 4.94
N LEU A 428 -27.49 9.41 5.44
CA LEU A 428 -26.96 10.77 5.45
C LEU A 428 -26.32 11.05 6.81
N TRP A 429 -25.12 11.64 6.78
CA TRP A 429 -24.49 12.19 7.97
C TRP A 429 -25.30 13.40 8.47
N VAL A 430 -25.51 13.50 9.80
CA VAL A 430 -26.33 14.55 10.46
C VAL A 430 -25.52 15.41 11.42
#